data_AF-A0A268TAI4-F1
#
_entry.id   AF-A0A268TAI4-F1
#
_cell.length_a   1.000
_cell.length_b   1.000
_cell.length_c   1.000
_cell.angle_alpha   90.00
_cell.angle_beta   90.00
_cell.angle_gamma   90.00
#
_symmetry.space_group_name_H-M   'P 1'
#
loop_
_entity.id
_entity.type
_entity.pdbx_description
1 polymer ?
#
loop_
_entity_poly.entity_id
_entity_poly.type
_entity_poly.pdbx_seq_one_letter_code
_entity_poly.pdbx_strand_id
1 'polypeptide(L)'
;MAYIGYSQSERALEAKEAGRKPLSHFVSDDLKIFNQKLTAQNLPPIKTLKLFKSLLKFYAYCEWHHTSSKFNQTSFYDAERLLEEICKNPNIVQDQQKLDKEQETPKKESSNFYLFEPIKITIWGKGESFGVRKNKVRKSDNKILDYENFYFDKQNKILRKIKGSNRKTKFWNDEAKEALKMVKGLKRDKLPIVVANFE
;
A
#
# COMPACT_ATOMS: atom_id res chain seq x y z
N MET A 1 -35.91 -6.21 -15.93
CA MET A 1 -34.65 -6.82 -15.46
C MET A 1 -34.97 -7.54 -14.17
N ALA A 2 -35.05 -8.87 -14.20
CA ALA A 2 -35.34 -9.62 -12.98
C ALA A 2 -34.02 -9.88 -12.21
N TYR A 3 -34.14 -9.81 -10.89
CA TYR A 3 -33.08 -10.05 -9.94
C TYR A 3 -33.33 -11.41 -9.30
N ILE A 4 -32.28 -12.20 -9.16
CA ILE A 4 -32.33 -13.45 -8.39
C ILE A 4 -32.04 -13.06 -6.94
N GLY A 5 -33.10 -12.92 -6.15
CA GLY A 5 -33.04 -12.35 -4.80
C GLY A 5 -32.79 -10.84 -4.78
N TYR A 6 -32.01 -10.34 -3.80
CA TYR A 6 -31.69 -8.91 -3.61
C TYR A 6 -30.31 -8.46 -4.12
N SER A 7 -29.49 -9.39 -4.64
CA SER A 7 -28.04 -9.13 -4.75
C SER A 7 -27.44 -9.36 -6.14
N GLN A 8 -28.11 -10.10 -7.03
CA GLN A 8 -27.54 -10.45 -8.34
C GLN A 8 -28.60 -10.43 -9.44
N SER A 9 -28.27 -9.84 -10.59
CA SER A 9 -29.14 -9.88 -11.77
C SER A 9 -29.12 -11.27 -12.41
N GLU A 10 -30.21 -11.66 -13.08
CA GLU A 10 -30.26 -12.91 -13.88
C GLU A 10 -29.10 -12.97 -14.88
N ARG A 11 -28.83 -11.87 -15.58
CA ARG A 11 -27.72 -11.77 -16.54
C ARG A 11 -26.35 -12.02 -15.92
N ALA A 12 -26.14 -11.61 -14.66
CA ALA A 12 -24.89 -11.89 -13.97
C ALA A 12 -24.77 -13.38 -13.58
N LEU A 13 -25.89 -14.08 -13.40
CA LEU A 13 -25.89 -15.54 -13.23
C LEU A 13 -25.61 -16.23 -14.57
N GLU A 14 -26.32 -15.86 -15.64
CA GLU A 14 -26.10 -16.38 -17.00
C GLU A 14 -24.63 -16.21 -17.43
N ALA A 15 -24.03 -15.05 -17.14
CA ALA A 15 -22.63 -14.80 -17.42
C ALA A 15 -21.70 -15.78 -16.67
N LYS A 16 -21.99 -16.07 -15.39
CA LYS A 16 -21.23 -17.06 -14.60
C LYS A 16 -21.40 -18.48 -15.14
N GLU A 17 -22.60 -18.85 -15.55
CA GLU A 17 -22.90 -20.15 -16.17
C GLU A 17 -22.17 -20.30 -17.51
N ALA A 18 -22.04 -19.22 -18.27
CA ALA A 18 -21.22 -19.14 -19.47
C ALA A 18 -19.69 -19.06 -19.19
N GLY A 19 -19.25 -19.21 -17.93
CA GLY A 19 -17.83 -19.18 -17.55
C GLY A 19 -17.21 -17.78 -17.43
N ARG A 20 -17.99 -16.72 -17.64
CA ARG A 20 -17.56 -15.33 -17.49
C ARG A 20 -17.64 -14.91 -16.04
N LYS A 21 -16.59 -14.28 -15.53
CA LYS A 21 -16.57 -13.89 -14.11
C LYS A 21 -15.76 -12.62 -13.84
N PRO A 22 -15.95 -11.99 -12.67
CA PRO A 22 -15.12 -10.86 -12.25
C PRO A 22 -13.65 -11.26 -12.07
N LEU A 23 -12.72 -10.31 -12.27
CA LEU A 23 -11.28 -10.54 -12.08
C LEU A 23 -10.91 -11.13 -10.71
N SER A 24 -11.64 -10.74 -9.66
CA SER A 24 -11.42 -11.26 -8.31
C SER A 24 -11.71 -12.76 -8.19
N HIS A 25 -12.57 -13.31 -9.05
CA HIS A 25 -12.99 -14.72 -9.01
C HIS A 25 -12.12 -15.63 -9.88
N PHE A 26 -11.16 -15.09 -10.65
CA PHE A 26 -10.13 -15.90 -11.28
C PHE A 26 -9.08 -16.32 -10.24
N VAL A 27 -8.87 -17.63 -10.10
CA VAL A 27 -7.94 -18.25 -9.15
C VAL A 27 -6.80 -18.97 -9.88
N SER A 28 -5.84 -19.51 -9.13
CA SER A 28 -4.71 -20.24 -9.68
C SER A 28 -5.12 -21.46 -10.51
N ASP A 29 -6.22 -22.11 -10.17
CA ASP A 29 -6.68 -23.30 -10.90
C ASP A 29 -7.24 -22.95 -12.27
N ASP A 30 -7.89 -21.79 -12.41
CA ASP A 30 -8.30 -21.28 -13.73
C ASP A 30 -7.08 -21.05 -14.63
N LEU A 31 -6.00 -20.50 -14.08
CA LEU A 31 -4.75 -20.32 -14.81
C LEU A 31 -4.14 -21.67 -15.24
N LYS A 32 -4.22 -22.71 -14.41
CA LYS A 32 -3.75 -24.05 -14.80
C LYS A 32 -4.56 -24.61 -15.97
N ILE A 33 -5.89 -24.53 -15.89
CA ILE A 33 -6.79 -24.97 -16.98
C ILE A 33 -6.51 -24.17 -18.25
N PHE A 34 -6.33 -22.85 -18.13
CA PHE A 34 -6.00 -21.99 -19.25
C PHE A 34 -4.66 -22.34 -19.89
N ASN A 35 -3.62 -22.60 -19.08
CA ASN A 35 -2.30 -23.01 -19.57
C ASN A 35 -2.33 -24.40 -20.25
N GLN A 36 -3.20 -25.31 -19.81
CA GLN A 36 -3.43 -26.57 -20.55
C GLN A 36 -3.98 -26.28 -21.95
N LYS A 37 -4.97 -25.38 -22.07
CA LYS A 37 -5.51 -24.96 -23.38
C LYS A 37 -4.44 -24.28 -24.26
N LEU A 38 -3.61 -23.40 -23.69
CA LEU A 38 -2.50 -22.79 -24.43
C LEU A 38 -1.49 -23.83 -24.94
N THR A 39 -1.12 -24.78 -24.07
CA THR A 39 -0.18 -25.85 -24.43
C THR A 39 -0.73 -26.72 -25.55
N ALA A 40 -2.04 -27.03 -25.52
CA ALA A 40 -2.70 -27.76 -26.61
C ALA A 40 -2.66 -27.00 -27.96
N GLN A 41 -2.53 -25.68 -27.92
CA GLN A 41 -2.35 -24.81 -29.11
C GLN A 41 -0.88 -24.52 -29.43
N ASN A 42 0.08 -25.20 -28.79
CA ASN A 42 1.52 -24.95 -28.90
C ASN A 42 1.95 -23.52 -28.52
N LEU A 43 1.20 -22.85 -27.64
CA LEU A 43 1.49 -21.51 -27.14
C LEU A 43 2.17 -21.55 -25.77
N PRO A 44 3.05 -20.56 -25.46
CA PRO A 44 3.76 -20.54 -24.20
C PRO A 44 2.82 -20.30 -23.01
N PRO A 45 3.01 -20.99 -21.87
CA PRO A 45 2.17 -20.82 -20.71
C PRO A 45 2.40 -19.48 -20.01
N ILE A 46 1.34 -18.95 -19.40
CA ILE A 46 1.39 -17.74 -18.57
C ILE A 46 1.91 -18.11 -17.17
N LYS A 47 2.99 -17.43 -16.75
CA LYS A 47 3.72 -17.76 -15.52
C LYS A 47 3.03 -17.37 -14.22
N THR A 48 2.26 -16.27 -14.21
CA THR A 48 1.71 -15.70 -12.97
C THR A 48 0.23 -15.36 -13.09
N LEU A 49 -0.49 -15.52 -11.98
CA LEU A 49 -1.89 -15.11 -11.88
C LEU A 49 -2.07 -13.60 -12.08
N LYS A 50 -1.09 -12.80 -11.66
CA LYS A 50 -1.07 -11.34 -11.87
C LYS A 50 -1.10 -11.01 -13.37
N LEU A 51 -0.21 -11.61 -14.15
CA LEU A 51 -0.15 -11.40 -15.61
C LEU A 51 -1.42 -11.90 -16.29
N PHE A 52 -1.93 -13.07 -15.89
CA PHE A 52 -3.18 -13.61 -16.43
C PHE A 52 -4.35 -12.65 -16.22
N LYS A 53 -4.51 -12.10 -15.00
CA LYS A 53 -5.55 -11.11 -14.70
C LYS A 53 -5.34 -9.80 -15.45
N SER A 54 -4.10 -9.39 -15.66
CA SER A 54 -3.76 -8.21 -16.49
C SER A 54 -4.24 -8.42 -17.93
N LEU A 55 -3.88 -9.55 -18.53
CA LEU A 55 -4.28 -9.92 -19.89
C LEU A 55 -5.81 -10.00 -20.04
N LEU A 56 -6.51 -10.64 -19.08
CA LEU A 56 -7.97 -10.66 -19.07
C LEU A 56 -8.56 -9.24 -19.08
N LYS A 57 -7.99 -8.35 -18.26
CA LYS A 57 -8.47 -6.98 -18.13
C LYS A 57 -8.38 -6.19 -19.45
N PHE A 58 -7.30 -6.38 -20.20
CA PHE A 58 -7.04 -5.60 -21.42
C PHE A 58 -7.69 -6.21 -22.67
N TYR A 59 -7.72 -7.54 -22.79
CA TYR A 59 -8.08 -8.21 -24.04
C TYR A 59 -9.39 -9.00 -23.97
N ALA A 60 -9.93 -9.22 -22.77
CA ALA A 60 -11.00 -10.19 -22.55
C ALA A 60 -12.20 -9.64 -21.78
N TYR A 61 -12.39 -8.31 -21.81
CA TYR A 61 -13.59 -7.67 -21.28
C TYR A 61 -14.81 -8.07 -22.12
N CYS A 62 -15.88 -8.48 -21.46
CA CYS A 62 -17.13 -8.84 -22.14
C CYS A 62 -18.26 -7.88 -21.82
N GLU A 63 -18.55 -7.72 -20.54
CA GLU A 63 -19.73 -7.00 -20.09
C GLU A 63 -19.55 -6.50 -18.66
N TRP A 64 -20.46 -5.65 -18.20
CA TRP A 64 -20.52 -5.21 -16.82
C TRP A 64 -21.92 -5.44 -16.28
N HIS A 65 -22.00 -5.83 -15.01
CA HIS A 65 -23.26 -6.08 -14.32
C HIS A 65 -23.36 -5.20 -13.09
N HIS A 66 -24.59 -4.80 -12.77
CA HIS A 66 -24.87 -4.18 -11.48
C HIS A 66 -24.78 -5.22 -10.36
N THR A 67 -23.99 -4.89 -9.33
CA THR A 67 -23.75 -5.76 -8.17
C THR A 67 -24.07 -5.01 -6.88
N SER A 68 -25.29 -4.48 -6.79
CA SER A 68 -26.02 -4.02 -5.59
C SER A 68 -27.09 -3.03 -6.02
N SER A 69 -27.95 -2.64 -5.08
CA SER A 69 -28.88 -1.51 -5.24
C SER A 69 -28.21 -0.14 -5.35
N LYS A 70 -26.92 0.00 -4.99
CA LYS A 70 -26.20 1.28 -4.88
C LYS A 70 -25.28 1.57 -6.07
N PHE A 71 -25.75 1.32 -7.30
CA PHE A 71 -25.02 1.61 -8.55
C PHE A 71 -23.62 0.99 -8.66
N ASN A 72 -23.28 -0.02 -7.84
CA ASN A 72 -22.01 -0.71 -7.97
C ASN A 72 -21.98 -1.47 -9.31
N GLN A 73 -20.89 -1.33 -10.05
CA GLN A 73 -20.67 -2.02 -11.32
C GLN A 73 -19.52 -3.00 -11.17
N THR A 74 -19.70 -4.21 -11.66
CA THR A 74 -18.66 -5.23 -11.73
C THR A 74 -18.47 -5.65 -13.16
N SER A 75 -17.24 -5.48 -13.67
CA SER A 75 -16.84 -5.96 -14.99
C SER A 75 -16.60 -7.47 -14.97
N PHE A 76 -17.05 -8.14 -16.02
CA PHE A 76 -16.89 -9.56 -16.27
C PHE A 76 -15.95 -9.80 -17.45
N TYR A 77 -15.20 -10.89 -17.36
CA TYR A 77 -14.16 -11.24 -18.30
C TYR A 77 -14.28 -12.70 -18.69
N ASP A 78 -13.84 -13.02 -19.90
CA ASP A 78 -13.97 -14.34 -20.51
C ASP A 78 -12.61 -14.90 -20.89
N ALA A 79 -12.22 -16.03 -20.29
CA ALA A 79 -10.95 -16.64 -20.57
C ALA A 79 -10.88 -17.24 -21.99
N GLU A 80 -11.99 -17.70 -22.56
CA GLU A 80 -11.99 -18.26 -23.91
C GLU A 80 -11.73 -17.18 -24.94
N ARG A 81 -12.34 -16.01 -24.75
CA ARG A 81 -12.04 -14.82 -25.55
C ARG A 81 -10.56 -14.42 -25.47
N LEU A 82 -9.96 -14.48 -24.27
CA LEU A 82 -8.52 -14.23 -24.14
C LEU A 82 -7.69 -15.23 -24.95
N LEU A 83 -8.08 -16.51 -24.93
CA LEU A 83 -7.38 -17.54 -25.69
C LEU A 83 -7.42 -17.23 -27.20
N GLU A 84 -8.58 -16.84 -27.72
CA GLU A 84 -8.73 -16.42 -29.11
C GLU A 84 -7.82 -15.24 -29.46
N GLU A 85 -7.75 -14.24 -28.59
CA GLU A 85 -6.88 -13.07 -28.80
C GLU A 85 -5.39 -13.45 -28.80
N ILE A 86 -4.95 -14.33 -27.90
CA ILE A 86 -3.57 -14.84 -27.91
C ILE A 86 -3.30 -15.66 -29.18
N CYS A 87 -4.26 -16.47 -29.64
CA CYS A 87 -4.12 -17.23 -30.88
C CYS A 87 -4.00 -16.31 -32.11
N LYS A 88 -4.75 -15.20 -32.16
CA LYS A 88 -4.65 -14.20 -33.23
C LYS A 88 -3.33 -13.44 -33.17
N ASN A 89 -2.87 -13.08 -31.97
CA ASN A 89 -1.64 -12.35 -31.78
C ASN A 89 -0.85 -12.91 -30.57
N PRO A 90 0.06 -13.86 -30.80
CA PRO A 90 0.83 -14.51 -29.73
C PRO A 90 1.75 -13.54 -28.95
N ASN A 91 2.06 -12.38 -29.52
CA ASN A 91 2.98 -11.41 -28.92
C ASN A 91 2.35 -10.63 -27.75
N ILE A 92 1.01 -10.63 -27.60
CA ILE A 92 0.34 -9.84 -26.54
C ILE A 92 0.81 -10.21 -25.13
N VAL A 93 1.22 -11.47 -24.91
CA VAL A 93 1.76 -11.92 -23.62
C VAL A 93 3.11 -11.25 -23.32
N GLN A 94 3.96 -11.12 -24.34
CA GLN A 94 5.27 -10.47 -24.19
C GLN A 94 5.13 -8.96 -24.05
N ASP A 95 4.24 -8.35 -24.81
CA ASP A 95 4.00 -6.90 -24.76
C ASP A 95 3.42 -6.49 -23.41
N GLN A 96 2.48 -7.26 -22.87
CA GLN A 96 1.95 -7.00 -21.53
C GLN A 96 3.02 -7.17 -20.45
N GLN A 97 3.94 -8.14 -20.58
CA GLN A 97 5.05 -8.28 -19.64
C GLN A 97 6.01 -7.09 -19.67
N LYS A 98 6.23 -6.48 -20.84
CA LYS A 98 7.05 -5.26 -20.95
C LYS A 98 6.35 -4.07 -20.28
N LEU A 99 5.05 -3.89 -20.56
CA LEU A 99 4.24 -2.85 -19.94
C LEU A 99 4.19 -2.98 -18.41
N ASP A 100 4.00 -4.18 -17.89
CA ASP A 100 3.98 -4.42 -16.45
C ASP A 100 5.35 -4.10 -15.80
N LYS A 101 6.46 -4.36 -16.49
CA LYS A 101 7.83 -4.01 -16.02
C LYS A 101 8.09 -2.50 -16.07
N GLU A 102 7.59 -1.81 -17.08
CA GLU A 102 7.70 -0.34 -17.19
C GLU A 102 6.84 0.37 -16.15
N GLN A 103 5.68 -0.19 -15.80
CA GLN A 103 4.80 0.32 -14.75
C GLN A 103 5.23 -0.06 -13.33
N GLU A 104 6.09 -1.08 -13.18
CA GLU A 104 6.88 -1.30 -11.97
C GLU A 104 7.93 -0.19 -11.83
N THR A 105 7.47 1.04 -11.58
CA THR A 105 8.29 2.11 -11.03
C THR A 105 9.10 1.54 -9.85
N PRO A 106 10.39 1.94 -9.68
CA PRO A 106 11.20 1.44 -8.59
C PRO A 106 10.40 1.61 -7.31
N LYS A 107 10.20 0.51 -6.56
CA LYS A 107 9.63 0.54 -5.21
C LYS A 107 10.29 1.72 -4.51
N LYS A 108 9.57 2.83 -4.33
CA LYS A 108 10.04 3.94 -3.51
C LYS A 108 10.30 3.30 -2.16
N GLU A 109 11.57 3.06 -1.84
CA GLU A 109 11.96 2.74 -0.49
C GLU A 109 11.30 3.79 0.37
N SER A 110 10.37 3.35 1.22
CA SER A 110 9.75 4.20 2.22
C SER A 110 10.81 4.48 3.28
N SER A 111 11.87 5.20 2.90
CA SER A 111 12.83 5.71 3.86
C SER A 111 12.04 6.70 4.71
N ASN A 112 11.92 6.38 5.98
CA ASN A 112 11.35 7.29 6.97
C ASN A 112 12.46 8.25 7.39
N PHE A 113 12.10 9.42 7.91
CA PHE A 113 13.05 10.30 8.58
C PHE A 113 12.50 10.69 9.95
N TYR A 114 13.38 11.19 10.82
CA TYR A 114 12.97 11.70 12.13
C TYR A 114 13.09 13.23 12.15
N LEU A 115 12.03 13.86 12.64
CA LEU A 115 11.94 15.29 12.88
C LEU A 115 11.90 15.55 14.38
N PHE A 116 12.78 16.41 14.89
CA PHE A 116 12.82 16.78 16.31
C PHE A 116 12.28 18.20 16.49
N GLU A 117 11.23 18.34 17.29
CA GLU A 117 10.56 19.61 17.54
C GLU A 117 10.61 19.99 19.03
N PRO A 118 10.97 21.22 19.38
CA PRO A 118 10.82 21.70 20.74
C PRO A 118 9.34 21.81 21.10
N ILE A 119 8.97 21.36 22.30
CA ILE A 119 7.60 21.49 22.81
C ILE A 119 7.60 22.20 24.16
N LYS A 120 6.71 23.17 24.31
CA LYS A 120 6.43 23.86 25.58
C LYS A 120 5.29 23.14 26.29
N ILE A 121 5.47 22.87 27.57
CA ILE A 121 4.50 22.08 28.34
C ILE A 121 4.29 22.72 29.69
N THR A 122 3.03 22.88 30.07
CA THR A 122 2.66 23.37 31.40
C THR A 122 2.43 22.18 32.31
N ILE A 123 3.24 22.02 33.36
CA ILE A 123 3.03 20.98 34.37
C ILE A 123 2.25 21.61 35.53
N TRP A 124 1.09 21.06 35.82
CA TRP A 124 0.24 21.52 36.92
C TRP A 124 1.03 21.51 38.25
N GLY A 125 1.09 22.65 38.94
CA GLY A 125 1.84 22.83 40.19
C GLY A 125 3.36 23.03 40.07
N LYS A 126 3.97 22.94 38.88
CA LYS A 126 5.43 23.13 38.68
C LYS A 126 5.82 24.19 37.65
N GLY A 127 4.85 24.85 37.02
CA GLY A 127 5.07 25.90 36.03
C GLY A 127 5.47 25.36 34.66
N GLU A 128 6.04 26.24 33.82
CA GLU A 128 6.43 25.93 32.45
C GLU A 128 7.67 25.03 32.40
N SER A 129 7.60 23.97 31.60
CA SER A 129 8.67 23.01 31.34
C SER A 129 8.90 22.85 29.84
N PHE A 130 10.10 22.41 29.48
CA PHE A 130 10.53 22.24 28.09
C PHE A 130 10.77 20.76 27.78
N GLY A 131 10.37 20.35 26.58
CA GLY A 131 10.57 19.00 26.08
C GLY A 131 10.95 18.98 24.61
N VAL A 132 11.26 17.79 24.10
CA VAL A 132 11.52 17.54 22.68
C VAL A 132 10.57 16.44 22.21
N ARG A 133 9.95 16.63 21.06
CA ARG A 133 9.16 15.61 20.36
C ARG A 133 9.98 15.05 19.21
N LYS A 134 10.17 13.72 19.18
CA LYS A 134 10.71 12.97 18.03
C LYS A 134 9.55 12.44 17.21
N ASN A 135 9.32 13.00 16.03
CA ASN A 135 8.32 12.55 15.06
C ASN A 135 8.98 11.61 14.05
N LYS A 136 8.40 10.43 13.83
CA LYS A 136 8.75 9.56 12.70
C LYS A 136 7.88 9.97 11.51
N VAL A 137 8.49 10.42 10.43
CA VAL A 137 7.79 10.97 9.26
C VAL A 137 8.03 10.10 8.04
N ARG A 138 6.97 9.81 7.30
CA ARG A 138 7.05 9.12 6.01
C ARG A 138 7.43 10.11 4.91
N LYS A 139 8.54 9.89 4.20
CA LYS A 139 9.00 10.82 3.14
C LYS A 139 8.00 10.99 2.00
N SER A 140 7.21 9.98 1.67
CA SER A 140 6.36 10.02 0.49
C SER A 140 5.22 11.03 0.58
N ASP A 141 4.78 11.38 1.79
CA ASP A 141 3.62 12.25 2.02
C ASP A 141 3.76 13.15 3.25
N ASN A 142 4.97 13.23 3.83
CA ASN A 142 5.28 13.98 5.05
C ASN A 142 4.33 13.69 6.23
N LYS A 143 3.74 12.49 6.27
CA LYS A 143 2.81 12.10 7.32
C LYS A 143 3.58 11.63 8.55
N ILE A 144 3.23 12.19 9.72
CA ILE A 144 3.73 11.71 11.01
C ILE A 144 3.09 10.34 11.28
N LEU A 145 3.93 9.32 11.41
CA LEU A 145 3.52 7.95 11.70
C LEU A 145 3.41 7.72 13.20
N ASP A 146 4.43 8.17 13.95
CA ASP A 146 4.55 8.01 15.40
C ASP A 146 5.30 9.19 16.02
N TYR A 147 5.14 9.39 17.33
CA TYR A 147 5.91 10.39 18.06
C TYR A 147 6.33 9.94 19.46
N GLU A 148 7.49 10.42 19.91
CA GLU A 148 7.95 10.27 21.29
C GLU A 148 8.19 11.65 21.90
N ASN A 149 7.57 11.94 23.05
CA ASN A 149 7.84 13.15 23.81
C ASN A 149 8.85 12.85 24.94
N PHE A 150 9.87 13.70 25.03
CA PHE A 150 10.92 13.68 26.06
C PHE A 150 10.82 14.92 26.92
N TYR A 151 10.82 14.71 28.23
CA TYR A 151 10.69 15.76 29.24
C TYR A 151 11.99 15.83 30.02
N PHE A 152 12.50 17.04 30.21
CA PHE A 152 13.78 17.25 30.89
C PHE A 152 13.59 18.07 32.17
N ASP A 153 14.38 17.77 33.20
CA ASP A 153 14.52 18.64 34.37
C ASP A 153 15.48 19.81 34.10
N LYS A 154 15.67 20.67 35.11
CA LYS A 154 16.61 21.80 35.03
C LYS A 154 18.08 21.37 34.87
N GLN A 155 18.41 20.10 35.12
CA GLN A 155 19.73 19.50 34.96
C GLN A 155 19.86 18.70 33.66
N ASN A 156 18.90 18.80 32.74
CA ASN A 156 18.81 18.04 31.49
C ASN A 156 18.70 16.52 31.67
N LYS A 157 18.23 16.04 32.83
CA LYS A 157 17.90 14.63 33.03
C LYS A 157 16.48 14.36 32.54
N ILE A 158 16.30 13.21 31.89
CA ILE A 158 15.00 12.78 31.38
C ILE A 158 14.08 12.46 32.57
N LEU A 159 13.01 13.24 32.71
CA LEU A 159 12.01 13.09 33.77
C LEU A 159 10.95 12.05 33.43
N ARG A 160 10.53 12.02 32.16
CA ARG A 160 9.42 11.18 31.72
C ARG A 160 9.55 10.89 30.23
N LYS A 161 9.04 9.73 29.83
CA LYS A 161 8.87 9.34 28.43
C LYS A 161 7.39 9.08 28.17
N ILE A 162 6.81 9.78 27.20
CA ILE A 162 5.46 9.50 26.74
C ILE A 162 5.54 9.10 25.27
N LYS A 163 5.14 7.86 25.00
CA LYS A 163 5.02 7.34 23.63
C LYS A 163 3.60 7.55 23.16
N GLY A 164 3.44 8.21 22.03
CA GLY A 164 2.22 8.21 21.25
C GLY A 164 2.48 7.45 19.97
N SER A 165 1.58 6.55 19.62
CA SER A 165 1.63 5.85 18.36
C SER A 165 0.23 5.74 17.82
N ASN A 166 0.07 5.70 16.50
CA ASN A 166 -1.10 5.00 15.98
C ASN A 166 -0.91 3.47 15.99
N ARG A 167 0.27 2.92 16.36
CA ARG A 167 0.45 1.57 16.93
C ARG A 167 1.84 1.35 17.55
N LYS A 168 1.86 0.65 18.70
CA LYS A 168 2.97 0.41 19.64
C LYS A 168 4.29 -0.06 19.00
N THR A 169 5.44 0.43 19.50
CA THR A 169 6.58 -0.37 20.05
C THR A 169 7.79 0.47 20.50
N LYS A 170 8.73 -0.15 21.25
CA LYS A 170 9.94 0.37 21.93
C LYS A 170 11.20 -0.04 21.17
N PHE A 171 12.23 0.82 21.10
CA PHE A 171 13.67 0.54 21.37
C PHE A 171 14.47 1.87 21.27
N TRP A 172 15.62 1.96 21.94
CA TRP A 172 16.56 3.11 21.94
C TRP A 172 17.98 2.58 21.67
N ASN A 173 18.76 3.30 20.84
CA ASN A 173 20.20 3.14 20.62
C ASN A 173 20.90 4.52 20.58
N ASP A 174 22.23 4.53 20.48
CA ASP A 174 23.17 5.64 20.73
C ASP A 174 22.89 6.99 20.02
N GLU A 175 22.06 7.01 18.99
CA GLU A 175 21.56 8.21 18.28
C GLU A 175 20.94 9.26 19.20
N ALA A 176 20.25 8.82 20.24
CA ALA A 176 19.60 9.74 21.15
C ALA A 176 20.57 10.37 22.16
N LYS A 177 21.75 9.77 22.36
CA LYS A 177 22.85 10.39 23.09
C LYS A 177 23.54 11.46 22.23
N GLU A 178 23.61 11.28 20.90
CA GLU A 178 24.12 12.30 19.98
C GLU A 178 23.18 13.51 19.84
N ALA A 179 21.87 13.28 19.70
CA ALA A 179 20.90 14.37 19.72
C ALA A 179 20.98 15.18 21.04
N LEU A 180 21.26 14.51 22.16
CA LEU A 180 21.49 15.16 23.46
C LEU A 180 22.77 16.01 23.48
N LYS A 181 23.83 15.60 22.77
CA LYS A 181 25.07 16.37 22.63
C LYS A 181 24.84 17.64 21.81
N MET A 182 24.01 17.57 20.75
CA MET A 182 23.65 18.74 19.94
C MET A 182 22.79 19.76 20.71
N VAL A 183 22.03 19.31 21.70
CA VAL A 183 21.16 20.17 22.54
C VAL A 183 21.90 20.76 23.74
N LYS A 184 23.01 20.15 24.19
CA LYS A 184 23.85 20.68 25.28
C LYS A 184 24.54 21.98 24.85
N GLY A 185 23.92 23.12 25.20
CA GLY A 185 24.49 24.46 25.01
C GLY A 185 23.53 25.46 24.34
N LEU A 186 22.39 25.01 23.84
CA LEU A 186 21.42 25.88 23.19
C LEU A 186 20.51 26.55 24.24
N LYS A 187 20.42 27.89 24.19
CA LYS A 187 19.40 28.65 24.93
C LYS A 187 18.01 28.17 24.50
N ARG A 188 17.05 28.17 25.43
CA ARG A 188 15.67 27.63 25.28
C ARG A 188 14.93 28.09 24.02
N ASP A 189 15.36 29.22 23.49
CA ASP A 189 14.83 30.02 22.41
C ASP A 189 15.53 29.76 21.06
N LYS A 190 16.51 28.84 21.01
CA LYS A 190 17.32 28.53 19.81
C LYS A 190 17.42 27.05 19.46
N LEU A 191 16.52 26.19 19.92
CA LEU A 191 16.55 24.76 19.58
C LEU A 191 16.31 24.57 18.06
N PRO A 192 17.28 24.06 17.28
CA PRO A 192 17.13 23.89 15.85
C PRO A 192 16.18 22.72 15.55
N ILE A 193 15.44 22.85 14.46
CA ILE A 193 14.77 21.72 13.81
C ILE A 193 15.88 20.87 13.20
N VAL A 194 16.18 19.72 13.81
CA VAL A 194 17.16 18.77 13.27
C VAL A 194 16.42 17.73 12.45
N VAL A 195 16.67 17.73 11.13
CA VAL A 195 16.22 16.70 10.21
C VAL A 195 17.37 15.72 10.02
N ALA A 196 17.22 14.51 10.53
CA ALA A 196 18.21 13.46 10.36
C ALA A 196 17.63 12.37 9.45
N ASN A 197 18.31 12.17 8.31
CA ASN A 197 18.07 11.04 7.43
C ASN A 197 18.89 9.87 7.98
N PHE A 198 18.22 8.75 8.28
CA PHE A 198 18.88 7.51 8.62
C PHE A 198 18.59 6.53 7.50
N GLU A 199 19.65 5.99 6.91
CA GLU A 199 19.63 4.93 5.89
C GLU A 199 19.34 3.57 6.52
#